data_AF-A0A078REX3-F1
#
_entry.id   AF-A0A078REX3-F1
#
_cell.length_a   1.000
_cell.length_b   1.000
_cell.length_c   1.000
_cell.angle_alpha   90.00
_cell.angle_beta   90.00
_cell.angle_gamma   90.00
#
_symmetry.space_group_name_H-M   'P 1'
#
loop_
_entity.id
_entity.type
_entity.pdbx_description
1 polymer ?
#
loop_
_entity_poly.entity_id
_entity_poly.type
_entity_poly.pdbx_seq_one_letter_code
_entity_poly.pdbx_strand_id
1 'polypeptide(L)'
;MTAQNPFYRPVSEKDSQEGYVDLFLHPLLDIYKDISHSYIIELKYAKGKDSSERIEQLRRQAIEQAERYASSESVQKAISPTMLHKIIVVYRGMEMVVCEEL
;
A
#
# COMPACT_ATOMS: atom_id res chain seq x y z
N MET A 1 -13.34 -5.11 -14.01
CA MET A 1 -13.63 -3.68 -13.85
C MET A 1 -12.37 -3.02 -13.33
N THR A 2 -11.58 -2.38 -14.19
CA THR A 2 -10.52 -1.49 -13.71
C THR A 2 -11.22 -0.25 -13.14
N ALA A 3 -11.05 0.02 -11.86
CA ALA A 3 -11.58 1.24 -11.26
C ALA A 3 -10.96 2.43 -12.01
N GLN A 4 -11.78 3.21 -12.73
CA GLN A 4 -11.35 4.43 -13.40
C GLN A 4 -11.29 5.54 -12.35
N ASN A 5 -10.26 5.55 -11.52
CA ASN A 5 -9.93 6.71 -10.70
C ASN A 5 -9.20 7.73 -11.61
N PRO A 6 -9.72 8.97 -11.75
CA PRO A 6 -9.11 9.95 -12.65
C PRO A 6 -7.76 10.47 -12.13
N PHE A 7 -7.48 10.37 -10.83
CA PHE A 7 -6.29 10.94 -10.20
C PHE A 7 -5.16 9.92 -10.00
N TYR A 8 -5.53 8.69 -9.67
CA TYR A 8 -4.60 7.61 -9.34
C TYR A 8 -4.81 6.40 -10.22
N ARG A 9 -3.72 5.80 -10.68
CA ARG A 9 -3.75 4.46 -11.26
C ARG A 9 -3.48 3.44 -10.15
N PRO A 10 -4.46 2.62 -9.74
CA PRO A 10 -4.21 1.52 -8.83
C PRO A 10 -3.36 0.46 -9.55
N VAL A 11 -2.21 0.13 -8.99
CA VAL A 11 -1.32 -0.94 -9.44
C VAL A 11 -1.35 -2.04 -8.39
N SER A 12 -1.71 -3.25 -8.79
CA SER A 12 -1.82 -4.41 -7.91
C SER A 12 -0.61 -5.34 -8.06
N GLU A 13 -0.37 -6.20 -7.06
CA GLU A 13 0.75 -7.15 -6.99
C GLU A 13 1.00 -7.93 -8.30
N LYS A 14 -0.05 -8.33 -9.02
CA LYS A 14 0.09 -9.09 -10.28
C LYS A 14 0.65 -8.29 -11.44
N ASP A 15 0.58 -6.96 -11.37
CA ASP A 15 1.03 -6.06 -12.42
C ASP A 15 2.50 -5.62 -12.23
N SER A 16 3.04 -5.77 -11.02
CA SER A 16 4.44 -5.50 -10.70
C SER A 16 5.27 -6.79 -10.70
N GLN A 17 6.22 -6.91 -11.63
CA GLN A 17 7.13 -8.08 -11.69
C GLN A 17 8.10 -8.19 -10.50
N GLU A 18 8.04 -7.26 -9.53
CA GLU A 18 8.97 -7.20 -8.38
C GLU A 18 8.34 -7.61 -7.04
N GLY A 19 7.03 -7.89 -6.99
CA GLY A 19 6.34 -8.51 -5.87
C GLY A 19 6.15 -7.66 -4.60
N TYR A 20 5.13 -8.05 -3.82
CA TYR A 20 4.88 -7.74 -2.41
C TYR A 20 4.32 -6.35 -2.03
N VAL A 21 3.34 -5.81 -2.77
CA VAL A 21 2.41 -4.83 -2.19
C VAL A 21 0.98 -5.06 -2.67
N ASP A 22 0.00 -4.91 -1.80
CA ASP A 22 -1.42 -5.08 -2.18
C ASP A 22 -1.92 -3.98 -3.12
N LEU A 23 -1.56 -2.72 -2.86
CA LEU A 23 -1.99 -1.60 -3.70
C LEU A 23 -0.99 -0.44 -3.71
N PHE A 24 -0.54 -0.04 -4.91
CA PHE A 24 0.13 1.23 -5.13
C PHE A 24 -0.80 2.18 -5.88
N LEU A 25 -1.02 3.38 -5.34
CA LEU A 25 -1.76 4.44 -5.99
C LEU A 25 -0.77 5.35 -6.71
N HIS A 26 -0.48 5.01 -7.97
CA HIS A 26 0.43 5.76 -8.82
C HIS A 26 -0.21 7.08 -9.27
N PRO A 27 0.39 8.25 -8.98
CA PRO A 27 -0.19 9.54 -9.35
C PRO A 27 -0.11 9.78 -10.85
N LEU A 28 -1.19 10.24 -11.47
CA LEU A 28 -1.23 10.56 -12.90
C LEU A 28 -0.73 11.99 -13.17
N LEU A 29 0.56 12.23 -12.92
CA LEU A 29 1.20 13.56 -13.01
C LEU A 29 1.20 14.17 -14.43
N ASP A 30 1.15 13.33 -15.46
CA ASP A 30 1.05 13.79 -16.86
C ASP A 30 -0.26 14.53 -17.13
N ILE A 31 -1.32 14.21 -16.39
CA ILE A 31 -2.66 14.78 -16.52
C ILE A 31 -2.90 15.82 -15.42
N TYR A 32 -2.46 15.53 -14.19
CA TYR A 32 -2.71 16.34 -13.00
C TYR A 32 -1.41 16.69 -12.29
N LYS A 33 -0.80 17.82 -12.70
CA LYS A 33 0.51 18.28 -12.20
C LYS A 33 0.51 18.73 -10.74
N ASP A 34 -0.66 19.07 -10.19
CA ASP A 34 -0.82 19.56 -8.83
C ASP A 34 -0.98 18.44 -7.79
N ILE A 35 -0.99 17.16 -8.22
CA ILE A 35 -1.00 16.04 -7.29
C ILE A 35 0.32 16.02 -6.52
N SER A 36 0.22 16.13 -5.20
CA SER A 36 1.36 16.18 -4.28
C SER A 36 1.55 14.91 -3.46
N HIS A 37 0.68 13.91 -3.60
CA HIS A 37 0.67 12.72 -2.73
C HIS A 37 0.59 11.42 -3.52
N SER A 38 1.33 10.41 -3.08
CA SER A 38 1.27 9.01 -3.54
C SER A 38 1.00 8.08 -2.36
N TYR A 39 0.45 6.89 -2.61
CA TYR A 39 0.12 5.96 -1.54
C TYR A 39 0.56 4.54 -1.85
N ILE A 40 1.16 3.89 -0.86
CA ILE A 40 1.29 2.44 -0.75
C ILE A 40 0.31 2.00 0.32
N ILE A 41 -0.52 1.01 0.02
CA ILE A 41 -1.44 0.39 0.97
C ILE A 41 -1.12 -1.10 1.04
N GLU A 42 -0.74 -1.55 2.22
CA GLU A 42 -0.44 -2.96 2.50
C GLU A 42 -1.52 -3.55 3.40
N LEU A 43 -2.08 -4.68 2.96
CA LEU A 43 -3.15 -5.38 3.64
C LEU A 43 -2.62 -6.67 4.27
N LYS A 44 -3.12 -6.99 5.45
CA LYS A 44 -2.96 -8.31 6.06
C LYS A 44 -4.28 -8.83 6.58
N TYR A 45 -4.44 -10.14 6.51
CA TYR A 45 -5.63 -10.84 6.96
C TYR A 45 -5.25 -11.87 8.02
N ALA A 46 -5.77 -11.66 9.22
CA ALA A 46 -5.77 -12.62 10.31
C ALA A 46 -7.11 -13.35 10.36
N LYS A 47 -7.10 -14.58 10.86
CA LYS A 47 -8.33 -15.33 11.14
C LYS A 47 -9.01 -14.72 12.38
N GLY A 48 -10.34 -14.83 12.46
CA GLY A 48 -11.11 -14.30 13.59
C GLY A 48 -10.64 -14.78 14.98
N LYS A 49 -10.06 -15.99 15.04
CA LYS A 49 -9.52 -16.60 16.26
C LYS A 49 -8.05 -16.28 16.55
N ASP A 50 -7.37 -15.54 15.67
CA ASP A 50 -5.95 -15.23 15.84
C ASP A 50 -5.77 -14.25 17.00
N SER A 51 -4.69 -14.45 17.76
CA SER A 51 -4.39 -13.66 18.96
C SER A 51 -3.84 -12.28 18.61
N SER A 52 -3.83 -11.37 19.58
CA SER A 52 -3.26 -10.03 19.42
C SER A 52 -1.77 -10.07 19.05
N GLU A 53 -1.01 -11.05 19.54
CA GLU A 53 0.40 -11.24 19.16
C GLU A 53 0.53 -11.57 17.67
N ARG A 54 -0.40 -12.36 17.12
CA ARG A 54 -0.41 -12.66 15.69
C ARG A 54 -0.76 -11.41 14.88
N ILE A 55 -1.68 -10.57 15.36
CA ILE A 55 -1.99 -9.27 14.73
C ILE A 55 -0.74 -8.39 14.69
N GLU A 56 -0.01 -8.29 15.80
CA GLU A 56 1.21 -7.48 15.86
C GLU A 56 2.33 -8.01 14.95
N GLN A 57 2.48 -9.34 14.83
CA GLN A 57 3.39 -9.94 13.85
C GLN A 57 3.01 -9.56 12.41
N LEU A 58 1.72 -9.63 12.06
CA LEU A 58 1.24 -9.25 10.74
C LEU A 58 1.47 -7.76 10.46
N ARG A 59 1.23 -6.89 11.45
CA ARG A 59 1.52 -5.47 11.37
C ARG A 59 2.99 -5.21 11.05
N ARG A 60 3.93 -5.82 11.79
CA ARG A 60 5.37 -5.66 11.54
C ARG A 60 5.79 -6.17 10.16
N GLN A 61 5.25 -7.30 9.72
CA GLN A 61 5.49 -7.82 8.38
C GLN A 61 5.01 -6.84 7.30
N ALA A 62 3.83 -6.26 7.47
CA ALA A 62 3.29 -5.27 6.54
C ALA A 62 4.16 -4.00 6.48
N ILE A 63 4.65 -3.53 7.63
CA ILE A 63 5.61 -2.40 7.70
C ILE A 63 6.86 -2.74 6.90
N GLU A 64 7.50 -3.87 7.17
CA GLU A 64 8.73 -4.28 6.47
C GLU A 64 8.53 -4.42 4.95
N GLN A 65 7.36 -4.91 4.52
CA GLN A 65 7.01 -5.04 3.10
C GLN A 65 6.78 -3.67 2.45
N ALA A 66 5.98 -2.81 3.08
CA ALA A 66 5.71 -1.46 2.59
C ALA A 66 7.01 -0.63 2.47
N GLU A 67 7.91 -0.69 3.46
CA GLU A 67 9.20 -0.01 3.42
C GLU A 67 10.11 -0.53 2.29
N ARG A 68 10.16 -1.84 2.10
CA ARG A 68 10.96 -2.46 1.03
C ARG A 68 10.45 -2.02 -0.33
N TYR A 69 9.13 -2.08 -0.55
CA TYR A 69 8.53 -1.68 -1.82
C TYR A 69 8.70 -0.18 -2.07
N ALA A 70 8.49 0.65 -1.04
CA ALA A 70 8.75 2.09 -1.10
C ALA A 70 10.20 2.41 -1.51
N SER A 71 11.16 1.58 -1.08
CA SER A 71 12.58 1.75 -1.40
C SER A 71 12.98 1.22 -2.79
N SER A 72 12.06 0.62 -3.55
CA SER A 72 12.35 0.10 -4.89
C SER A 72 12.61 1.23 -5.90
N GLU A 73 13.48 0.99 -6.88
CA GLU A 73 13.82 1.98 -7.89
C GLU A 73 12.59 2.39 -8.73
N SER A 74 11.70 1.43 -9.01
CA SER A 74 10.47 1.67 -9.76
C SER A 74 9.53 2.64 -9.03
N VAL A 75 9.31 2.43 -7.72
CA VAL A 75 8.49 3.33 -6.90
C VAL A 75 9.14 4.69 -6.76
N GLN A 76 10.43 4.76 -6.44
CA GLN A 76 11.13 6.04 -6.26
C GLN A 76 11.06 6.93 -7.51
N LYS A 77 11.17 6.34 -8.70
CA LYS A 77 10.99 7.06 -9.98
C LYS A 77 9.53 7.49 -10.19
N ALA A 78 8.58 6.66 -9.77
CA ALA A 78 7.15 6.87 -9.99
C ALA A 78 6.52 7.91 -9.05
N ILE A 79 7.10 8.14 -7.86
CA ILE A 79 6.54 9.05 -6.85
C ILE A 79 7.08 10.47 -6.93
N SER A 80 8.25 10.74 -7.53
CA SER A 80 8.79 12.10 -7.56
C SER A 80 7.93 13.01 -8.47
N PRO A 81 7.41 14.18 -7.99
CA PRO A 81 7.83 14.92 -6.79
C PRO A 81 6.89 14.80 -5.57
N THR A 82 5.97 13.84 -5.56
CA THR A 82 4.97 13.65 -4.51
C THR A 82 5.54 13.14 -3.19
N MET A 83 4.84 13.44 -2.09
CA MET A 83 5.02 12.80 -0.79
C MET A 83 4.40 11.40 -0.82
N LEU A 84 5.19 10.38 -0.53
CA LEU A 84 4.71 9.00 -0.43
C LEU A 84 4.22 8.70 0.98
N HIS A 85 2.95 8.30 1.08
CA HIS A 85 2.30 7.79 2.28
C HIS A 85 2.28 6.27 2.25
N LYS A 86 2.54 5.62 3.39
CA LYS A 86 2.48 4.16 3.54
C LYS A 86 1.42 3.84 4.57
N ILE A 87 0.34 3.18 4.15
CA ILE A 87 -0.78 2.83 4.99
C ILE A 87 -0.78 1.31 5.22
N ILE A 88 -0.83 0.93 6.48
CA ILE A 88 -0.88 -0.47 6.89
C ILE A 88 -2.27 -0.77 7.45
N VAL A 89 -2.90 -1.82 6.91
CA VAL A 89 -4.22 -2.27 7.35
C VAL A 89 -4.18 -3.75 7.68
N VAL A 90 -4.61 -4.11 8.90
CA VAL A 90 -4.77 -5.51 9.31
C VAL A 90 -6.23 -5.79 9.62
N TYR A 91 -6.81 -6.73 8.90
CA TYR A 91 -8.14 -7.27 9.17
C TYR A 91 -8.03 -8.53 10.03
N ARG A 92 -8.96 -8.67 10.99
CA ARG A 92 -9.23 -9.92 11.71
C ARG A 92 -10.65 -10.36 11.37
N GLY A 93 -10.78 -11.37 10.51
CA GLY A 93 -12.07 -11.67 9.91
C GLY A 93 -12.60 -10.48 9.09
N MET A 94 -13.67 -9.84 9.55
CA MET A 94 -14.24 -8.63 8.93
C MET A 94 -13.93 -7.33 9.68
N GLU A 95 -13.23 -7.42 10.81
CA GLU A 95 -12.90 -6.27 11.65
C GLU A 95 -11.54 -5.69 11.25
N MET A 96 -11.47 -4.39 10.98
CA MET A 96 -10.21 -3.68 10.76
C MET A 96 -9.58 -3.35 12.12
N VAL A 97 -8.65 -4.20 12.57
CA VAL A 97 -8.03 -4.11 13.91
C VAL A 97 -6.78 -3.23 13.94
N VAL A 98 -6.17 -2.97 12.78
CA VAL A 98 -5.07 -2.01 12.61
C VAL A 98 -5.34 -1.20 11.35
N CYS A 99 -5.20 0.12 11.45
CA CYS A 99 -5.19 1.05 10.33
C CYS A 99 -4.31 2.24 10.73
N GLU A 100 -3.12 2.33 10.19
CA GLU A 100 -2.16 3.39 10.53
C GLU A 100 -1.35 3.81 9.30
N GLU A 101 -0.85 5.04 9.37
CA GLU A 101 0.12 5.59 8.42
C GLU A 101 1.50 5.64 9.12
N LEU A 102 2.56 5.24 8.40
CA LEU A 102 3.94 5.17 8.90
C LEU A 102 4.72 6.47 8.75
#